data_AF-A0A7Y4RYT4-F1
#
_entry.id   AF-A0A7Y4RYT4-F1
#
_cell.length_a   1.000
_cell.length_b   1.000
_cell.length_c   1.000
_cell.angle_alpha   90.00
_cell.angle_beta   90.00
_cell.angle_gamma   90.00
#
_symmetry.space_group_name_H-M   'P 1'
#
loop_
_entity.id
_entity.type
_entity.pdbx_description
1 polymer ?
#
loop_
_entity_poly.entity_id
_entity_poly.type
_entity_poly.pdbx_seq_one_letter_code
_entity_poly.pdbx_strand_id
1 'polypeptide(L)'
;MKKNVLVLSFALASTVASTIVHAEANIKAGKEKATACAGCHGENGNSMVSTFPKLAQQHSSYLIRQLQTFKDGSRKDPMMSAVAAGLQDDDMKEIAAFYSAQKISENALPVMNSDQDDDDDAADKTAAAKKSADVPTMIAQGSDLYRNGDLTREVSACIACHGPHGEGNKPAAFPSLKSQHADYLIKALNDFKSGARSNNPENMMHMIAKKMTDDEIKAVAYHISMMK
;
A
#
# COMPACT_ATOMS: atom_id res chain seq x y z
N MET A 1 -18.32 59.35 44.06
CA MET A 1 -17.93 58.08 44.70
C MET A 1 -18.64 56.92 43.98
N LYS A 2 -17.90 55.84 43.65
CA LYS A 2 -18.36 54.50 43.16
C LYS A 2 -18.94 54.49 41.72
N LYS A 3 -18.19 54.15 40.65
CA LYS A 3 -17.68 52.83 40.17
C LYS A 3 -18.71 51.71 40.19
N ASN A 4 -18.99 51.13 39.01
CA ASN A 4 -19.38 49.73 38.72
C ASN A 4 -19.27 49.53 37.18
N VAL A 5 -18.11 49.12 36.67
CA VAL A 5 -17.66 47.73 36.36
C VAL A 5 -18.42 47.10 35.19
N LEU A 6 -17.77 47.19 34.05
CA LEU A 6 -17.98 46.43 32.81
C LEU A 6 -17.50 44.98 33.04
N VAL A 7 -18.37 43.99 32.89
CA VAL A 7 -17.95 42.57 32.79
C VAL A 7 -17.97 42.17 31.32
N LEU A 8 -16.76 42.06 30.76
CA LEU A 8 -16.50 41.55 29.43
C LEU A 8 -16.41 40.02 29.52
N SER A 9 -17.44 39.30 29.05
CA SER A 9 -17.44 37.84 29.01
C SER A 9 -16.48 37.32 27.94
N PHE A 10 -15.33 36.82 28.39
CA PHE A 10 -14.38 36.03 27.60
C PHE A 10 -14.70 34.55 27.83
N ALA A 11 -15.39 33.91 26.88
CA ALA A 11 -15.60 32.45 26.90
C ALA A 11 -15.62 31.91 25.47
N LEU A 12 -14.44 31.85 24.82
CA LEU A 12 -14.29 31.17 23.53
C LEU A 12 -12.86 30.66 23.31
N ALA A 13 -12.41 29.70 24.13
CA ALA A 13 -11.17 28.97 23.89
C ALA A 13 -11.15 27.63 24.65
N SER A 14 -11.70 26.53 24.08
CA SER A 14 -11.51 25.17 24.65
C SER A 14 -11.73 23.98 23.71
N THR A 15 -12.01 24.13 22.41
CA THR A 15 -12.36 22.98 21.55
C THR A 15 -11.18 22.29 20.85
N VAL A 16 -9.98 22.87 20.84
CA VAL A 16 -8.84 22.33 20.05
C VAL A 16 -8.01 21.29 20.81
N ALA A 17 -8.04 21.31 22.15
CA ALA A 17 -7.24 20.39 22.97
C ALA A 17 -7.76 18.94 22.93
N SER A 18 -9.05 18.75 22.71
CA SER A 18 -9.68 17.42 22.77
C SER A 18 -9.26 16.50 21.62
N THR A 19 -9.02 17.01 20.41
CA THR A 19 -8.76 16.15 19.23
C THR A 19 -7.36 15.56 19.22
N ILE A 20 -6.34 16.30 19.69
CA ILE A 20 -4.94 15.84 19.74
C ILE A 20 -4.79 14.71 20.77
N VAL A 21 -5.41 14.86 21.96
CA VAL A 21 -5.37 13.84 23.01
C VAL A 21 -6.01 12.53 22.55
N HIS A 22 -7.09 12.59 21.77
CA HIS A 22 -7.71 11.38 21.20
C HIS A 22 -6.83 10.72 20.13
N ALA A 23 -6.13 11.50 19.30
CA ALA A 23 -5.23 10.94 18.28
C ALA A 23 -4.04 10.20 18.92
N GLU A 24 -3.40 10.78 19.94
CA GLU A 24 -2.29 10.13 20.66
C GLU A 24 -2.76 8.88 21.42
N ALA A 25 -3.93 8.95 22.06
CA ALA A 25 -4.52 7.78 22.74
C ALA A 25 -4.78 6.62 21.76
N ASN A 26 -5.33 6.91 20.58
CA ASN A 26 -5.57 5.90 19.55
C ASN A 26 -4.29 5.27 19.02
N ILE A 27 -3.21 6.06 18.84
CA ILE A 27 -1.91 5.53 18.41
C ILE A 27 -1.33 4.61 19.49
N LYS A 28 -1.43 4.97 20.78
CA LYS A 28 -0.95 4.13 21.88
C LYS A 28 -1.73 2.81 21.96
N ALA A 29 -3.07 2.88 21.93
CA ALA A 29 -3.91 1.69 21.95
C ALA A 29 -3.67 0.80 20.72
N GLY A 30 -3.51 1.41 19.55
CA GLY A 30 -3.15 0.73 18.31
C GLY A 30 -1.82 0.00 18.39
N LYS A 31 -0.81 0.59 19.04
CA LYS A 31 0.50 -0.06 19.25
C LYS A 31 0.38 -1.34 20.07
N GLU A 32 -0.41 -1.31 21.15
CA GLU A 32 -0.65 -2.47 22.01
C GLU A 32 -1.40 -3.59 21.25
N LYS A 33 -2.37 -3.22 20.41
CA LYS A 33 -3.13 -4.19 19.59
C LYS A 33 -2.33 -4.74 18.41
N ALA A 34 -1.37 -3.97 17.89
CA ALA A 34 -0.52 -4.36 16.77
C ALA A 34 0.59 -5.36 17.14
N THR A 35 0.75 -5.76 18.41
CA THR A 35 1.79 -6.72 18.83
C THR A 35 1.74 -8.03 18.04
N ALA A 36 0.54 -8.56 17.75
CA ALA A 36 0.40 -9.77 16.93
C ALA A 36 0.75 -9.55 15.45
N CYS A 37 0.65 -8.32 14.96
CA CYS A 37 0.94 -7.96 13.56
C CYS A 37 2.45 -7.87 13.30
N ALA A 38 3.24 -7.52 14.34
CA ALA A 38 4.66 -7.26 14.23
C ALA A 38 5.49 -8.46 13.74
N GLY A 39 5.04 -9.69 14.01
CA GLY A 39 5.72 -10.91 13.58
C GLY A 39 5.85 -11.06 12.07
N CYS A 40 4.89 -10.52 11.31
CA CYS A 40 4.90 -10.55 9.83
C CYS A 40 5.16 -9.18 9.22
N HIS A 41 4.57 -8.13 9.77
CA HIS A 41 4.63 -6.78 9.19
C HIS A 41 5.73 -5.90 9.77
N GLY A 42 6.48 -6.39 10.77
CA GLY A 42 7.48 -5.62 11.50
C GLY A 42 6.85 -4.73 12.58
N GLU A 43 7.63 -4.45 13.63
CA GLU A 43 7.19 -3.71 14.82
C GLU A 43 6.59 -2.33 14.48
N ASN A 44 7.20 -1.63 13.53
CA ASN A 44 6.75 -0.34 13.03
C ASN A 44 6.10 -0.42 11.63
N GLY A 45 5.68 -1.62 11.20
CA GLY A 45 5.02 -1.83 9.91
C GLY A 45 5.98 -1.83 8.73
N ASN A 46 7.29 -1.97 8.97
CA ASN A 46 8.32 -2.12 7.96
C ASN A 46 8.79 -3.58 7.95
N SER A 47 8.08 -4.45 7.22
CA SER A 47 8.44 -5.86 7.16
C SER A 47 9.81 -6.06 6.50
N MET A 48 10.60 -6.98 7.04
CA MET A 48 11.87 -7.44 6.45
C MET A 48 11.68 -8.57 5.43
N VAL A 49 10.47 -9.16 5.36
CA VAL A 49 10.14 -10.23 4.42
C VAL A 49 9.40 -9.60 3.23
N SER A 50 9.92 -9.76 2.03
CA SER A 50 9.44 -9.06 0.83
C SER A 50 7.99 -9.42 0.42
N THR A 51 7.50 -10.60 0.82
CA THR A 51 6.12 -11.03 0.53
C THR A 51 5.09 -10.49 1.53
N PHE A 52 5.52 -10.03 2.71
CA PHE A 52 4.65 -9.38 3.68
C PHE A 52 4.66 -7.86 3.47
N PRO A 53 3.51 -7.23 3.19
CA PRO A 53 3.51 -5.81 2.87
C PRO A 53 3.94 -4.95 4.03
N LYS A 54 4.64 -3.85 3.71
CA LYS A 54 4.81 -2.73 4.63
C LYS A 54 3.47 -2.05 4.88
N LEU A 55 3.17 -1.79 6.15
CA LEU A 55 1.99 -1.07 6.63
C LEU A 55 2.34 0.37 7.04
N ALA A 56 3.62 0.63 7.32
CA ALA A 56 4.10 1.94 7.75
C ALA A 56 3.72 3.04 6.74
N GLN A 57 3.25 4.17 7.26
CA GLN A 57 2.89 5.37 6.50
C GLN A 57 1.73 5.18 5.50
N GLN A 58 1.07 4.02 5.50
CA GLN A 58 -0.12 3.81 4.69
C GLN A 58 -1.30 4.64 5.20
N HIS A 59 -2.25 4.95 4.32
CA HIS A 59 -3.45 5.67 4.69
C HIS A 59 -4.31 4.85 5.66
N SER A 60 -4.64 5.44 6.82
CA SER A 60 -5.48 4.78 7.83
C SER A 60 -6.79 4.24 7.25
N SER A 61 -7.49 5.02 6.40
CA SER A 61 -8.73 4.58 5.74
C SER A 61 -8.52 3.37 4.83
N TYR A 62 -7.39 3.28 4.13
CA TYR A 62 -7.06 2.12 3.32
C TYR A 62 -6.77 0.89 4.20
N LEU A 63 -6.01 1.05 5.28
CA LEU A 63 -5.71 -0.06 6.21
C LEU A 63 -7.00 -0.62 6.83
N ILE A 64 -7.89 0.25 7.32
CA ILE A 64 -9.20 -0.14 7.86
C ILE A 64 -9.97 -0.92 6.80
N ARG A 65 -10.08 -0.38 5.57
CA ARG A 65 -10.79 -1.04 4.48
C ARG A 65 -10.20 -2.41 4.16
N GLN A 66 -8.87 -2.55 4.12
CA GLN A 66 -8.25 -3.84 3.83
C GLN A 66 -8.56 -4.88 4.93
N LEU A 67 -8.46 -4.50 6.21
CA LEU A 67 -8.81 -5.39 7.33
C LEU A 67 -10.28 -5.82 7.26
N GLN A 68 -11.19 -4.89 6.97
CA GLN A 68 -12.61 -5.20 6.76
C GLN A 68 -12.81 -6.19 5.61
N THR A 69 -12.13 -5.99 4.48
CA THR A 69 -12.26 -6.89 3.31
C THR A 69 -11.65 -8.28 3.54
N PHE A 70 -10.67 -8.41 4.43
CA PHE A 70 -10.19 -9.72 4.84
C PHE A 70 -11.18 -10.42 5.78
N LYS A 71 -11.83 -9.65 6.66
CA LYS A 71 -12.84 -10.14 7.61
C LYS A 71 -14.14 -10.58 6.92
N ASP A 72 -14.60 -9.84 5.91
CA ASP A 72 -15.82 -10.18 5.15
C ASP A 72 -15.57 -11.16 3.99
N GLY A 73 -14.31 -11.48 3.70
CA GLY A 73 -13.90 -12.42 2.66
C GLY A 73 -13.86 -11.85 1.24
N SER A 74 -14.14 -10.55 1.05
CA SER A 74 -14.04 -9.90 -0.27
C SER A 74 -12.59 -9.79 -0.75
N ARG A 75 -11.61 -9.82 0.15
CA ARG A 75 -10.19 -10.02 -0.13
C ARG A 75 -9.77 -11.35 0.49
N LYS A 76 -9.41 -12.31 -0.36
CA LYS A 76 -9.07 -13.67 0.05
C LYS A 76 -7.58 -13.77 0.39
N ASP A 77 -7.28 -14.07 1.65
CA ASP A 77 -5.96 -14.49 2.11
C ASP A 77 -6.15 -15.26 3.43
N PRO A 78 -5.90 -16.58 3.50
CA PRO A 78 -6.21 -17.37 4.69
C PRO A 78 -5.56 -16.85 5.98
N MET A 79 -4.32 -16.34 5.88
CA MET A 79 -3.57 -15.85 7.03
C MET A 79 -4.19 -14.55 7.54
N MET A 80 -4.39 -13.57 6.65
CA MET A 80 -4.98 -12.29 7.06
C MET A 80 -6.47 -12.38 7.39
N SER A 81 -7.23 -13.29 6.78
CA SER A 81 -8.62 -13.56 7.18
C SER A 81 -8.71 -14.11 8.60
N ALA A 82 -7.80 -15.03 8.99
CA ALA A 82 -7.75 -15.54 10.36
C ALA A 82 -7.41 -14.43 11.38
N VAL A 83 -6.46 -13.54 11.04
CA VAL A 83 -6.13 -12.37 11.87
C VAL A 83 -7.31 -11.41 11.97
N ALA A 84 -7.94 -11.07 10.84
CA ALA A 84 -9.00 -10.06 10.78
C ALA A 84 -10.32 -10.53 11.44
N ALA A 85 -10.56 -11.84 11.50
CA ALA A 85 -11.76 -12.41 12.12
C ALA A 85 -11.93 -12.01 13.60
N GLY A 86 -10.81 -11.85 14.33
CA GLY A 86 -10.82 -11.47 15.75
C GLY A 86 -10.93 -9.97 16.02
N LEU A 87 -10.78 -9.11 15.01
CA LEU A 87 -10.70 -7.67 15.20
C LEU A 87 -12.08 -7.02 15.21
N GLN A 88 -12.32 -6.10 16.15
CA GLN A 88 -13.45 -5.19 16.12
C GLN A 88 -13.13 -3.93 15.30
N ASP A 89 -14.15 -3.18 14.91
CA ASP A 89 -13.98 -1.97 14.09
C ASP A 89 -13.08 -0.94 14.78
N ASP A 90 -13.16 -0.80 16.10
CA ASP A 90 -12.31 0.12 16.84
C ASP A 90 -10.86 -0.39 16.92
N ASP A 91 -10.63 -1.71 17.01
CA ASP A 91 -9.28 -2.29 16.90
C ASP A 91 -8.67 -1.96 15.55
N MET A 92 -9.44 -2.11 14.46
CA MET A 92 -8.97 -1.78 13.12
C MET A 92 -8.61 -0.30 12.97
N LYS A 93 -9.40 0.61 13.54
CA LYS A 93 -9.13 2.06 13.51
C LYS A 93 -7.86 2.39 14.28
N GLU A 94 -7.67 1.83 15.46
CA GLU A 94 -6.51 2.09 16.30
C GLU A 94 -5.23 1.51 15.69
N ILE A 95 -5.25 0.25 15.22
CA ILE A 95 -4.13 -0.38 14.50
C ILE A 95 -3.77 0.44 13.26
N ALA A 96 -4.77 0.88 12.49
CA ALA A 96 -4.56 1.72 11.31
C ALA A 96 -3.98 3.10 11.67
N ALA A 97 -4.43 3.71 12.78
CA ALA A 97 -3.86 4.95 13.28
C ALA A 97 -2.38 4.79 13.67
N PHE A 98 -2.05 3.69 14.37
CA PHE A 98 -0.68 3.37 14.74
C PHE A 98 0.24 3.21 13.51
N TYR A 99 -0.11 2.34 12.55
CA TYR A 99 0.74 2.11 11.37
C TYR A 99 0.80 3.31 10.41
N SER A 100 -0.30 4.06 10.27
CA SER A 100 -0.33 5.28 9.46
C SER A 100 0.59 6.38 10.01
N ALA A 101 0.87 6.37 11.31
CA ALA A 101 1.79 7.33 11.95
C ALA A 101 3.27 6.91 11.85
N GLN A 102 3.55 5.66 11.45
CA GLN A 102 4.93 5.19 11.29
C GLN A 102 5.56 5.76 10.02
N LYS A 103 6.90 5.84 10.02
CA LYS A 103 7.69 6.20 8.84
C LYS A 103 8.03 4.96 8.04
N ILE A 104 7.74 4.97 6.73
CA ILE A 104 8.13 3.87 5.85
C ILE A 104 9.65 3.84 5.65
N SER A 105 10.24 2.65 5.66
CA SER A 105 11.65 2.45 5.35
C SER A 105 11.87 2.30 3.84
N GLU A 106 13.05 2.68 3.37
CA GLU A 106 13.48 2.44 2.00
C GLU A 106 13.77 0.95 1.76
N ASN A 107 13.72 0.52 0.50
CA ASN A 107 14.13 -0.83 0.09
C ASN A 107 15.57 -0.83 -0.44
N ALA A 108 16.22 -1.99 -0.33
CA ALA A 108 17.37 -2.29 -1.16
C ALA A 108 16.94 -2.46 -2.62
N LEU A 109 17.91 -2.39 -3.55
CA LEU A 109 17.64 -2.68 -4.96
C LEU A 109 17.02 -4.08 -5.12
N PRO A 110 16.00 -4.24 -5.98
CA PRO A 110 15.43 -5.55 -6.27
C PRO A 110 16.50 -6.51 -6.79
N VAL A 111 16.45 -7.76 -6.33
CA VAL A 111 17.33 -8.83 -6.82
C VAL A 111 16.62 -9.53 -7.97
N MET A 112 17.27 -9.58 -9.13
CA MET A 112 16.83 -10.46 -10.22
C MET A 112 17.41 -11.84 -9.94
N ASN A 113 16.58 -12.78 -9.52
CA ASN A 113 16.98 -14.18 -9.55
C ASN A 113 16.97 -14.61 -11.01
N SER A 114 18.15 -14.90 -11.57
CA SER A 114 18.32 -15.42 -12.93
C SER A 114 17.80 -16.86 -13.10
N ASP A 115 17.35 -17.48 -12.01
CA ASP A 115 17.20 -18.92 -11.88
C ASP A 115 15.74 -19.33 -11.60
N GLN A 116 14.77 -18.52 -12.04
CA GLN A 116 13.33 -18.86 -11.98
C GLN A 116 12.73 -19.02 -13.37
N ASP A 117 13.52 -19.62 -14.27
CA ASP A 117 13.04 -20.25 -15.50
C ASP A 117 13.32 -21.76 -15.38
N ASP A 118 12.77 -22.41 -14.33
CA ASP A 118 12.66 -23.88 -14.23
C ASP A 118 11.43 -24.36 -15.02
N ASP A 119 11.26 -23.89 -16.25
CA ASP A 119 10.33 -24.50 -17.21
C ASP A 119 11.16 -25.42 -18.13
N ASP A 120 11.17 -26.68 -17.75
CA ASP A 120 11.73 -27.85 -18.45
C ASP A 120 11.04 -28.15 -19.81
N ASP A 121 10.56 -27.14 -20.54
CA ASP A 121 10.00 -27.34 -21.89
C ASP A 121 10.97 -26.87 -22.96
N ALA A 122 11.80 -27.83 -23.39
CA ALA A 122 12.62 -27.77 -24.58
C ALA A 122 11.78 -27.63 -25.86
N ALA A 123 11.37 -26.41 -26.21
CA ALA A 123 11.00 -26.08 -27.59
C ALA A 123 11.13 -24.57 -27.87
N ASP A 124 11.95 -24.26 -28.88
CA ASP A 124 12.16 -22.95 -29.52
C ASP A 124 13.06 -21.92 -28.80
N LYS A 125 14.36 -22.21 -28.83
CA LYS A 125 15.46 -21.32 -28.42
C LYS A 125 15.73 -20.16 -29.39
N THR A 126 14.81 -19.79 -30.30
CA THR A 126 15.08 -18.73 -31.29
C THR A 126 14.17 -17.52 -31.21
N ALA A 127 13.11 -17.54 -30.38
CA ALA A 127 12.22 -16.40 -30.16
C ALA A 127 12.26 -15.82 -28.72
N ALA A 128 12.74 -16.58 -27.72
CA ALA A 128 12.79 -16.20 -26.30
C ALA A 128 13.96 -15.28 -25.92
N ALA A 129 14.83 -14.91 -26.87
CA ALA A 129 16.00 -14.06 -26.64
C ALA A 129 15.68 -12.55 -26.57
N LYS A 130 14.48 -12.16 -26.14
CA LYS A 130 14.13 -10.76 -25.88
C LYS A 130 14.50 -10.36 -24.45
N LYS A 131 15.81 -10.45 -24.17
CA LYS A 131 16.61 -9.68 -23.20
C LYS A 131 15.87 -9.27 -21.92
N SER A 132 16.01 -10.07 -20.86
CA SER A 132 15.77 -9.57 -19.51
C SER A 132 16.67 -8.35 -19.31
N ALA A 133 16.04 -7.19 -19.10
CA ALA A 133 16.74 -5.96 -18.78
C ALA A 133 17.44 -6.11 -17.42
N ASP A 134 18.62 -5.53 -17.26
CA ASP A 134 19.22 -5.40 -15.92
C ASP A 134 18.28 -4.59 -14.99
N VAL A 135 18.46 -4.74 -13.67
CA VAL A 135 17.58 -4.11 -12.66
C VAL A 135 17.40 -2.60 -12.89
N PRO A 136 18.46 -1.80 -13.15
CA PRO A 136 18.30 -0.38 -13.48
C PRO A 136 17.43 -0.12 -14.71
N THR A 137 17.62 -0.90 -15.77
CA THR A 137 16.84 -0.77 -17.00
C THR A 137 15.36 -1.12 -16.76
N MET A 138 15.07 -2.16 -15.96
CA MET A 138 13.68 -2.48 -15.57
C MET A 138 13.04 -1.39 -14.73
N ILE A 139 13.77 -0.80 -13.79
CA ILE A 139 13.29 0.34 -12.99
C ILE A 139 12.98 1.55 -13.89
N ALA A 140 13.80 1.79 -14.93
CA ALA A 140 13.56 2.87 -15.89
C ALA A 140 12.30 2.61 -16.73
N GLN A 141 12.11 1.38 -17.22
CA GLN A 141 10.87 0.97 -17.91
C GLN A 141 9.64 1.12 -17.02
N GLY A 142 9.75 0.68 -15.75
CA GLY A 142 8.70 0.84 -14.77
C GLY A 142 8.37 2.30 -14.47
N SER A 143 9.38 3.18 -14.45
CA SER A 143 9.16 4.63 -14.32
C SER A 143 8.40 5.22 -15.49
N ASP A 144 8.69 4.77 -16.71
CA ASP A 144 7.97 5.22 -17.90
C ASP A 144 6.50 4.77 -17.85
N LEU A 145 6.25 3.49 -17.57
CA LEU A 145 4.90 2.96 -17.41
C LEU A 145 4.13 3.66 -16.27
N TYR A 146 4.78 3.92 -15.14
CA TYR A 146 4.17 4.60 -14.00
C TYR A 146 3.68 6.00 -14.37
N ARG A 147 4.48 6.74 -15.14
CA ARG A 147 4.22 8.13 -15.52
C ARG A 147 3.29 8.28 -16.71
N ASN A 148 3.43 7.40 -17.70
CA ASN A 148 2.82 7.57 -19.01
C ASN A 148 1.76 6.51 -19.33
N GLY A 149 1.76 5.39 -18.61
CA GLY A 149 0.95 4.22 -18.99
C GLY A 149 1.45 3.57 -20.28
N ASP A 150 0.60 2.76 -20.89
CA ASP A 150 0.81 2.21 -22.24
C ASP A 150 -0.46 2.46 -23.06
N LEU A 151 -0.38 3.39 -24.01
CA LEU A 151 -1.51 3.74 -24.87
C LEU A 151 -1.91 2.62 -25.82
N THR A 152 -0.97 1.78 -26.24
CA THR A 152 -1.23 0.67 -27.16
C THR A 152 -2.02 -0.43 -26.47
N ARG A 153 -1.69 -0.69 -25.20
CA ARG A 153 -2.41 -1.65 -24.35
C ARG A 153 -3.56 -1.02 -23.58
N GLU A 154 -3.72 0.30 -23.67
CA GLU A 154 -4.67 1.09 -22.90
C GLU A 154 -4.49 0.92 -21.37
N VAL A 155 -3.24 0.76 -20.92
CA VAL A 155 -2.86 0.79 -19.51
C VAL A 155 -2.78 2.26 -19.11
N SER A 156 -3.62 2.68 -18.17
CA SER A 156 -3.60 4.05 -17.66
C SER A 156 -2.35 4.31 -16.82
N ALA A 157 -1.83 5.54 -16.87
CA ALA A 157 -0.70 5.96 -16.06
C ALA A 157 -1.02 5.88 -14.55
N CYS A 158 -0.15 5.22 -13.78
CA CYS A 158 -0.36 5.01 -12.35
C CYS A 158 -0.34 6.33 -11.55
N ILE A 159 0.50 7.27 -11.99
CA ILE A 159 0.68 8.60 -11.40
C ILE A 159 -0.64 9.38 -11.25
N ALA A 160 -1.62 9.15 -12.13
CA ALA A 160 -2.89 9.87 -12.13
C ALA A 160 -3.72 9.62 -10.85
N CYS A 161 -3.58 8.44 -10.25
CA CYS A 161 -4.31 8.06 -9.03
C CYS A 161 -3.37 7.91 -7.82
N HIS A 162 -2.16 7.40 -8.04
CA HIS A 162 -1.20 7.10 -6.97
C HIS A 162 -0.19 8.21 -6.69
N GLY A 163 -0.26 9.34 -7.41
CA GLY A 163 0.58 10.53 -7.19
C GLY A 163 1.97 10.43 -7.81
N PRO A 164 2.68 11.55 -8.02
CA PRO A 164 4.01 11.59 -8.63
C PRO A 164 5.09 10.85 -7.84
N HIS A 165 4.90 10.67 -6.54
CA HIS A 165 5.84 10.02 -5.64
C HIS A 165 5.26 8.75 -5.02
N GLY A 166 4.15 8.22 -5.56
CA GLY A 166 3.52 7.00 -5.03
C GLY A 166 2.90 7.21 -3.65
N GLU A 167 2.60 8.46 -3.28
CA GLU A 167 2.00 8.84 -2.01
C GLU A 167 0.50 8.53 -1.92
N GLY A 168 -0.14 8.20 -3.05
CA GLY A 168 -1.58 7.96 -3.13
C GLY A 168 -2.41 9.24 -3.06
N ASN A 169 -3.72 9.08 -2.85
CA ASN A 169 -4.66 10.19 -2.71
C ASN A 169 -5.66 9.84 -1.59
N LYS A 170 -5.43 10.40 -0.40
CA LYS A 170 -6.23 10.11 0.80
C LYS A 170 -7.73 10.39 0.60
N PRO A 171 -8.16 11.58 0.12
CA PRO A 171 -9.58 11.85 -0.16
C PRO A 171 -10.24 10.87 -1.13
N ALA A 172 -9.50 10.39 -2.14
CA ALA A 172 -10.01 9.44 -3.13
C ALA A 172 -9.79 7.96 -2.75
N ALA A 173 -9.29 7.69 -1.53
CA ALA A 173 -8.95 6.36 -1.04
C ALA A 173 -7.93 5.59 -1.89
N PHE A 174 -7.12 6.27 -2.72
CA PHE A 174 -6.00 5.64 -3.42
C PHE A 174 -4.84 5.42 -2.43
N PRO A 175 -4.32 4.18 -2.30
CA PRO A 175 -3.26 3.87 -1.35
C PRO A 175 -1.93 4.49 -1.76
N SER A 176 -1.09 4.73 -0.75
CA SER A 176 0.34 4.92 -0.94
C SER A 176 0.97 3.61 -1.43
N LEU A 177 1.82 3.68 -2.44
CA LEU A 177 2.53 2.55 -3.04
C LEU A 177 4.04 2.61 -2.81
N LYS A 178 4.58 3.81 -2.58
CA LYS A 178 6.02 4.04 -2.49
C LYS A 178 6.70 3.18 -1.45
N SER A 179 7.93 2.75 -1.75
CA SER A 179 8.76 1.92 -0.86
C SER A 179 8.11 0.60 -0.43
N GLN A 180 7.00 0.18 -1.04
CA GLN A 180 6.42 -1.14 -0.85
C GLN A 180 7.32 -2.20 -1.49
N HIS A 181 7.31 -3.42 -0.98
CA HIS A 181 8.12 -4.50 -1.53
C HIS A 181 7.71 -4.87 -2.97
N ALA A 182 8.69 -5.07 -3.84
CA ALA A 182 8.46 -5.47 -5.22
C ALA A 182 7.66 -6.78 -5.31
N ASP A 183 8.02 -7.81 -4.54
CA ASP A 183 7.34 -9.12 -4.56
C ASP A 183 5.87 -9.02 -4.17
N TYR A 184 5.57 -8.22 -3.13
CA TYR A 184 4.18 -7.94 -2.76
C TYR A 184 3.42 -7.19 -3.86
N LEU A 185 4.04 -6.22 -4.52
CA LEU A 185 3.43 -5.46 -5.61
C LEU A 185 3.16 -6.35 -6.83
N ILE A 186 4.12 -7.19 -7.21
CA ILE A 186 3.98 -8.18 -8.29
C ILE A 186 2.82 -9.12 -7.98
N LYS A 187 2.78 -9.69 -6.77
CA LYS A 187 1.66 -10.53 -6.34
C LYS A 187 0.33 -9.78 -6.41
N ALA A 188 0.27 -8.56 -5.86
CA ALA A 188 -0.96 -7.78 -5.82
C ALA A 188 -1.48 -7.44 -7.23
N LEU A 189 -0.60 -7.05 -8.15
CA LEU A 189 -0.95 -6.76 -9.54
C LEU A 189 -1.43 -8.03 -10.27
N ASN A 190 -0.79 -9.18 -10.03
CA ASN A 190 -1.25 -10.46 -10.56
C ASN A 190 -2.59 -10.92 -9.98
N ASP A 191 -2.83 -10.69 -8.68
CA ASP A 191 -4.12 -10.95 -8.05
C ASP A 191 -5.23 -10.07 -8.67
N PHE A 192 -4.92 -8.80 -8.97
CA PHE A 192 -5.85 -7.93 -9.69
C PHE A 192 -6.05 -8.38 -11.14
N LYS A 193 -4.98 -8.71 -11.86
CA LYS A 193 -5.01 -9.18 -13.26
C LYS A 193 -5.90 -10.41 -13.43
N SER A 194 -5.75 -11.40 -12.55
CA SER A 194 -6.55 -12.63 -12.54
C SER A 194 -7.97 -12.47 -11.97
N GLY A 195 -8.25 -11.35 -11.29
CA GLY A 195 -9.51 -11.14 -10.57
C GLY A 195 -9.59 -11.83 -9.20
N ALA A 196 -8.53 -12.50 -8.76
CA ALA A 196 -8.41 -13.06 -7.40
C ALA A 196 -8.54 -11.98 -6.31
N ARG A 197 -8.22 -10.73 -6.66
CA ARG A 197 -8.45 -9.53 -5.83
C ARG A 197 -9.32 -8.53 -6.58
N SER A 198 -10.47 -8.19 -6.00
CA SER A 198 -11.49 -7.30 -6.59
C SER A 198 -12.05 -6.28 -5.56
N ASN A 199 -11.36 -6.12 -4.42
CA ASN A 199 -11.84 -5.31 -3.30
C ASN A 199 -11.61 -3.79 -3.46
N ASN A 200 -11.75 -3.25 -4.68
CA ASN A 200 -11.56 -1.84 -5.02
C ASN A 200 -12.76 -1.30 -5.83
N PRO A 201 -13.06 0.01 -5.76
CA PRO A 201 -14.22 0.60 -6.45
C PRO A 201 -14.23 0.27 -7.94
N GLU A 202 -15.38 -0.18 -8.44
CA GLU A 202 -15.60 -0.54 -9.86
C GLU A 202 -14.59 -1.54 -10.44
N ASN A 203 -13.89 -2.32 -9.60
CA ASN A 203 -12.80 -3.20 -10.02
C ASN A 203 -11.73 -2.50 -10.87
N MET A 204 -11.50 -1.21 -10.63
CA MET A 204 -10.56 -0.37 -11.37
C MET A 204 -9.18 -1.02 -11.56
N MET A 205 -8.59 -1.57 -10.50
CA MET A 205 -7.26 -2.19 -10.60
C MET A 205 -7.26 -3.48 -11.43
N HIS A 206 -8.35 -4.24 -11.45
CA HIS A 206 -8.48 -5.37 -12.37
C HIS A 206 -8.51 -4.88 -13.83
N MET A 207 -9.27 -3.82 -14.11
CA MET A 207 -9.39 -3.26 -15.46
C MET A 207 -8.07 -2.71 -16.02
N ILE A 208 -7.18 -2.25 -15.14
CA ILE A 208 -5.81 -1.83 -15.49
C ILE A 208 -4.89 -3.04 -15.61
N ALA A 209 -4.78 -3.87 -14.55
CA ALA A 209 -3.80 -4.94 -14.48
C ALA A 209 -4.03 -6.04 -15.53
N LYS A 210 -5.28 -6.30 -15.95
CA LYS A 210 -5.58 -7.29 -16.99
C LYS A 210 -5.01 -6.94 -18.37
N LYS A 211 -4.64 -5.67 -18.60
CA LYS A 211 -4.05 -5.17 -19.84
C LYS A 211 -2.52 -5.19 -19.83
N MET A 212 -1.92 -5.42 -18.64
CA MET A 212 -0.48 -5.39 -18.46
C MET A 212 0.18 -6.72 -18.81
N THR A 213 1.36 -6.66 -19.40
CA THR A 213 2.25 -7.82 -19.53
C THR A 213 2.91 -8.16 -18.19
N ASP A 214 3.48 -9.36 -18.09
CA ASP A 214 4.17 -9.77 -16.85
C ASP A 214 5.47 -8.97 -16.64
N ASP A 215 6.16 -8.63 -17.73
CA ASP A 215 7.31 -7.72 -17.72
C ASP A 215 6.93 -6.31 -17.23
N GLU A 216 5.80 -5.78 -17.69
CA GLU A 216 5.27 -4.48 -17.24
C GLU A 216 4.93 -4.48 -15.75
N ILE A 217 4.31 -5.56 -15.26
CA ILE A 217 4.02 -5.75 -13.83
C ILE A 217 5.31 -5.76 -13.02
N LYS A 218 6.32 -6.52 -13.46
CA LYS A 218 7.60 -6.63 -12.77
C LYS A 218 8.36 -5.29 -12.78
N ALA A 219 8.42 -4.64 -13.94
CA ALA A 219 9.08 -3.36 -14.11
C ALA A 219 8.47 -2.26 -13.23
N VAL A 220 7.13 -2.10 -13.24
CA VAL A 220 6.48 -1.07 -12.42
C VAL A 220 6.57 -1.37 -10.92
N ALA A 221 6.51 -2.65 -10.52
CA ALA A 221 6.71 -3.03 -9.13
C ALA A 221 8.13 -2.66 -8.64
N TYR A 222 9.15 -2.91 -9.46
CA TYR A 222 10.54 -2.53 -9.16
C TYR A 222 10.71 -1.02 -9.08
N HIS A 223 10.06 -0.27 -9.99
CA HIS A 223 10.06 1.18 -9.90
C HIS A 223 9.42 1.69 -8.61
N ILE A 224 8.19 1.24 -8.31
CA ILE A 224 7.43 1.64 -7.13
C ILE A 224 8.19 1.30 -5.84
N SER A 225 8.86 0.14 -5.79
CA SER A 225 9.62 -0.26 -4.60
C SER A 225 10.79 0.66 -4.30
N MET A 226 11.26 1.42 -5.29
CA MET A 226 12.35 2.40 -5.14
C MET A 226 11.87 3.84 -4.97
N MET A 227 10.55 4.10 -5.05
CA MET A 227 9.97 5.43 -4.79
C MET A 227 10.02 5.78 -3.30
N LYS A 228 10.20 7.08 -2.98
CA LYS A 228 10.42 7.59 -1.61
C LYS A 228 9.34 8.57 -1.16
#